data_AF-A0A673NFE9-F1
#
_entry.id   AF-A0A673NFE9-F1
#
_cell.length_a   1.000
_cell.length_b   1.000
_cell.length_c   1.000
_cell.angle_alpha   90.00
_cell.angle_beta   90.00
_cell.angle_gamma   90.00
#
_symmetry.space_group_name_H-M   'P 1'
#
loop_
_entity.id
_entity.type
_entity.pdbx_description
1 polymer ?
#
loop_
_entity_poly.entity_id
_entity_poly.type
_entity_poly.pdbx_seq_one_letter_code
_entity_poly.pdbx_strand_id
1 'polypeptide(L)'
;MRVAVFQVFPLELVGMLEINKKVFGKTAVDVLLSQGVLAVSHSSKHVRLYSFEYIVNKFRNEELALGQQSELKGIVGEAPYGIPVNIHIHECPPVLFEMSYFEDGVQIGGHPWHYIYTPNHKRHRGTHHICSITDGALAKNGVQDMKCDSLEADWIFFHPDDSGRIVHAGPSTINVLKIMAETGCDWKNEIVTDFSITAARDNRAPQVIVTSSGRAVKRRFQLLDDDPAQETFRMVKYEDELDLLAVVDITQTEDEGQAHLRLHDNKTGVLMKRVPLKELWDVTYSHEVYFDRDTIIHTVQEKNNSYCCHVYKIKRRASDEP
;
A
#
# COMPACT_ATOMS: atom_id res chain seq x y z
N MET A 1 -1.48 8.45 22.48
CA MET A 1 -1.46 8.83 21.05
C MET A 1 -2.55 9.87 20.86
N ARG A 2 -2.29 10.93 20.12
CA ARG A 2 -3.29 11.98 19.83
C ARG A 2 -3.54 12.02 18.35
N VAL A 3 -4.80 12.19 17.97
CA VAL A 3 -5.24 12.25 16.58
C VAL A 3 -5.98 13.58 16.41
N ALA A 4 -5.49 14.41 15.50
CA ALA A 4 -6.16 15.62 15.06
C ALA A 4 -6.86 15.30 13.74
N VAL A 5 -8.14 15.64 13.63
CA VAL A 5 -8.94 15.34 12.45
C VAL A 5 -9.44 16.64 11.85
N PHE A 6 -9.16 16.79 10.56
CA PHE A 6 -9.57 17.94 9.77
C PHE A 6 -10.39 17.48 8.58
N GLN A 7 -11.43 18.24 8.26
CA GLN A 7 -12.00 18.24 6.94
C GLN A 7 -11.11 19.14 6.07
N VAL A 8 -10.76 18.70 4.86
CA VAL A 8 -9.77 19.42 4.01
C VAL A 8 -10.43 20.54 3.21
N PHE A 9 -11.70 20.38 2.81
CA PHE A 9 -12.41 21.38 2.01
C PHE A 9 -13.88 21.56 2.45
N PRO A 10 -14.26 22.73 3.01
CA PRO A 10 -13.35 23.75 3.55
C PRO A 10 -12.44 23.17 4.66
N LEU A 11 -11.29 23.80 4.91
CA LEU A 11 -10.39 23.38 5.99
C LEU A 11 -11.04 23.65 7.34
N GLU A 12 -11.54 22.61 8.00
CA GLU A 12 -12.26 22.71 9.27
C GLU A 12 -11.76 21.69 10.29
N LEU A 13 -11.63 22.12 11.54
CA LEU A 13 -11.27 21.23 12.64
C LEU A 13 -12.49 20.40 13.05
N VAL A 14 -12.45 19.09 12.81
CA VAL A 14 -13.48 18.17 13.30
C VAL A 14 -13.30 17.94 14.80
N GLY A 15 -12.05 17.76 15.22
CA GLY A 15 -11.68 17.68 16.63
C GLY A 15 -10.34 17.00 16.86
N MET A 16 -9.92 17.01 18.12
CA MET A 16 -8.73 16.36 18.62
C MET A 16 -9.14 15.36 19.70
N LEU A 17 -8.72 14.10 19.53
CA LEU A 17 -8.94 13.04 20.51
C LEU A 17 -7.62 12.45 21.01
N GLU A 18 -7.66 11.93 22.23
CA GLU A 18 -6.60 11.11 22.80
C GLU A 18 -7.03 9.63 22.85
N ILE A 19 -6.23 8.77 22.24
CA ILE A 19 -6.43 7.32 22.30
C ILE A 19 -5.93 6.84 23.67
N ASN A 20 -6.89 6.63 24.57
CA ASN A 20 -6.64 6.21 25.94
C ASN A 20 -6.58 4.68 26.05
N LYS A 21 -5.45 4.15 26.53
CA LYS A 21 -5.24 2.71 26.80
C LYS A 21 -6.20 2.12 27.85
N LYS A 22 -6.84 2.94 28.69
CA LYS A 22 -7.88 2.47 29.61
C LYS A 22 -9.19 2.15 28.87
N VAL A 23 -9.48 2.88 27.80
CA VAL A 23 -10.71 2.73 27.01
C VAL A 23 -10.52 1.68 25.91
N PHE A 24 -9.46 1.84 25.11
CA PHE A 24 -9.16 0.97 23.98
C PHE A 24 -8.31 -0.24 24.36
N GLY A 25 -7.99 -0.42 25.64
CA GLY A 25 -7.18 -1.54 26.11
C GLY A 25 -5.67 -1.28 26.10
N LYS A 26 -4.95 -1.96 27.01
CA LYS A 26 -3.51 -1.74 27.25
C LYS A 26 -2.62 -2.16 26.07
N THR A 27 -3.13 -3.04 25.22
CA THR A 27 -2.43 -3.60 24.07
C THR A 27 -2.56 -2.75 22.81
N ALA A 28 -3.29 -1.63 22.83
CA ALA A 28 -3.35 -0.72 21.70
C ALA A 28 -1.95 -0.14 21.37
N VAL A 29 -1.52 -0.32 20.11
CA VAL A 29 -0.19 0.07 19.61
C VAL A 29 -0.25 1.10 18.50
N ASP A 30 -1.27 1.05 17.67
CA ASP A 30 -1.39 1.90 16.48
C ASP A 30 -2.85 2.26 16.20
N VAL A 31 -3.07 3.41 15.58
CA VAL A 31 -4.40 3.91 15.22
C VAL A 31 -4.39 4.55 13.85
N LEU A 32 -5.32 4.11 13.01
CA LEU A 32 -5.56 4.65 11.68
C LEU A 32 -6.99 5.19 11.62
N LEU A 33 -7.18 6.38 11.07
CA LEU A 33 -8.49 6.92 10.74
C LEU A 33 -8.62 6.99 9.22
N SER A 34 -9.58 6.26 8.66
CA SER A 34 -9.86 6.27 7.23
C SER A 34 -11.36 6.23 6.98
N GLN A 35 -11.85 7.11 6.10
CA GLN A 35 -13.26 7.17 5.66
C GLN A 35 -14.29 7.05 6.80
N GLY A 36 -14.07 7.77 7.91
CA GLY A 36 -15.00 7.77 9.06
C GLY A 36 -14.91 6.54 9.98
N VAL A 37 -13.94 5.64 9.75
CA VAL A 37 -13.67 4.47 10.59
C VAL A 37 -12.36 4.66 11.34
N LEU A 38 -12.42 4.57 12.67
CA LEU A 38 -11.26 4.55 13.55
C LEU A 38 -10.83 3.09 13.76
N ALA A 39 -9.71 2.70 13.15
CA ALA A 39 -9.10 1.38 13.32
C ALA A 39 -8.05 1.43 14.43
N VAL A 40 -8.20 0.59 15.45
CA VAL A 40 -7.24 0.46 16.55
C VAL A 40 -6.57 -0.91 16.47
N SER A 41 -5.26 -0.92 16.26
CA SER A 41 -4.43 -2.12 16.18
C SER A 41 -3.83 -2.45 17.53
N HIS A 42 -3.79 -3.74 17.85
CA HIS A 42 -3.31 -4.24 19.14
C HIS A 42 -2.07 -5.12 18.99
N SER A 43 -1.20 -5.09 20.01
CA SER A 43 0.01 -5.91 20.08
C SER A 43 -0.25 -7.42 20.04
N SER A 44 -1.47 -7.85 20.38
CA SER A 44 -1.92 -9.24 20.26
C SER A 44 -2.48 -9.58 18.87
N LYS A 45 -2.08 -8.83 17.84
CA LYS A 45 -2.35 -9.11 16.41
C LYS A 45 -3.85 -9.18 16.09
N HIS A 46 -4.59 -8.19 16.58
CA HIS A 46 -5.98 -7.98 16.19
C HIS A 46 -6.25 -6.49 16.00
N VAL A 47 -7.29 -6.18 15.24
CA VAL A 47 -7.76 -4.82 14.96
C VAL A 47 -9.23 -4.71 15.36
N ARG A 48 -9.60 -3.55 15.89
CA ARG A 48 -10.98 -3.18 16.19
C ARG A 48 -11.35 -1.90 15.46
N LEU A 49 -12.50 -1.91 14.80
CA LEU A 49 -13.03 -0.77 14.07
C LEU A 49 -14.15 -0.12 14.85
N TYR A 50 -14.13 1.21 14.88
CA TYR A 50 -15.12 2.03 15.55
C TYR A 50 -15.64 3.10 14.59
N SER A 51 -16.93 3.46 14.72
CA SER A 51 -17.48 4.61 13.99
C SER A 51 -16.89 5.89 14.56
N PHE A 52 -16.14 6.63 13.73
CA PHE A 52 -15.63 7.93 14.13
C PHE A 52 -16.74 8.96 14.27
N GLU A 53 -17.76 8.89 13.42
CA GLU A 53 -18.96 9.73 13.51
C GLU A 53 -19.65 9.54 14.87
N TYR A 54 -19.85 8.30 15.32
CA TYR A 54 -20.41 8.01 16.64
C TYR A 54 -19.54 8.62 17.75
N ILE A 55 -18.21 8.49 17.64
CA ILE A 55 -17.27 9.03 18.61
C ILE A 55 -17.40 10.55 18.71
N VAL A 56 -17.42 11.25 17.57
CA VAL A 56 -17.57 12.70 17.51
C VAL A 56 -18.93 13.10 18.10
N ASN A 57 -20.02 12.48 17.66
CA ASN A 57 -21.38 12.85 18.12
C ASN A 57 -21.60 12.63 19.62
N LYS A 58 -20.94 11.62 20.21
CA LYS A 58 -21.14 11.27 21.63
C LYS A 58 -20.12 11.89 22.59
N PHE A 59 -18.86 11.99 22.19
CA PHE A 59 -17.75 12.34 23.08
C PHE A 59 -17.14 13.71 22.82
N ARG A 60 -17.60 14.45 21.80
CA ARG A 60 -17.20 15.84 21.58
C ARG A 60 -17.87 16.74 22.61
N ASN A 61 -17.07 17.35 23.47
CA ASN A 61 -17.56 18.24 24.52
C ASN A 61 -17.95 19.62 23.97
N GLU A 62 -17.16 20.13 23.03
CA GLU A 62 -17.34 21.44 22.42
C GLU A 62 -16.88 21.42 20.95
N GLU A 63 -17.54 22.24 20.14
CA GLU A 63 -17.12 22.50 18.77
C GLU A 63 -16.09 23.64 18.76
N LEU A 64 -15.01 23.45 18.02
CA LEU A 64 -13.89 24.38 17.98
C LEU A 64 -13.55 24.71 16.53
N ALA A 65 -13.38 25.99 16.24
CA ALA A 65 -12.83 26.46 14.98
C ALA A 65 -11.36 26.90 15.15
N LEU A 66 -10.53 26.67 14.13
CA LEU A 66 -9.18 27.23 14.10
C LEU A 66 -9.25 28.76 14.14
N GLY A 67 -8.40 29.40 14.94
CA GLY A 67 -8.39 30.85 15.12
C GLY A 67 -9.46 31.39 16.08
N GLN A 68 -10.34 30.55 16.62
CA GLN A 68 -11.30 30.95 17.65
C GLN A 68 -10.60 31.21 18.99
N GLN A 69 -11.03 32.26 19.70
CA GLN A 69 -10.60 32.51 21.07
C GLN A 69 -11.25 31.49 22.02
N SER A 70 -10.45 30.69 22.71
CA SER A 70 -10.88 29.81 23.80
C SER A 70 -10.62 30.49 25.14
N GLU A 71 -11.62 30.49 26.04
CA GLU A 71 -11.56 31.16 27.35
C GLU A 71 -10.41 30.63 28.23
N LEU A 72 -10.01 29.37 28.05
CA LEU A 72 -9.04 28.69 28.92
C LEU A 72 -7.67 28.44 28.27
N LYS A 73 -7.58 28.55 26.93
CA LYS A 73 -6.43 28.02 26.17
C LYS A 73 -5.94 28.93 25.04
N GLY A 74 -6.32 30.21 25.05
CA GLY A 74 -5.90 31.16 24.01
C GLY A 74 -6.54 30.86 22.65
N ILE A 75 -5.85 31.21 21.57
CA ILE A 75 -6.36 31.03 20.20
C ILE A 75 -6.15 29.57 19.78
N VAL A 76 -7.22 28.92 19.31
CA VAL A 76 -7.19 27.51 18.88
C VAL A 76 -6.25 27.35 17.68
N GLY A 77 -5.24 26.51 17.83
CA GLY A 77 -4.21 26.24 16.82
C GLY A 77 -2.95 27.09 16.95
N GLU A 78 -2.94 28.11 17.83
CA GLU A 78 -1.79 29.00 18.00
C GLU A 78 -0.86 28.55 19.14
N ALA A 79 0.44 28.76 18.97
CA ALA A 79 1.43 28.49 20.01
C ALA A 79 1.21 29.42 21.23
N PRO A 80 1.42 28.93 22.47
CA PRO A 80 1.96 27.62 22.84
C PRO A 80 0.90 26.52 23.00
N TYR A 81 -0.39 26.84 22.88
CA TYR A 81 -1.48 25.95 23.31
C TYR A 81 -1.90 24.95 22.23
N GLY A 82 -1.77 25.32 20.95
CA GLY A 82 -2.12 24.48 19.81
C GLY A 82 -3.61 24.14 19.76
N ILE A 83 -3.93 22.94 19.26
CA ILE A 83 -5.31 22.45 19.20
C ILE A 83 -5.62 21.66 20.48
N PRO A 84 -6.59 22.10 21.30
CA PRO A 84 -6.93 21.40 22.52
C PRO A 84 -7.71 20.10 22.21
N VAL A 85 -7.52 19.08 23.05
CA VAL A 85 -8.35 17.88 23.04
C VAL A 85 -9.78 18.27 23.42
N ASN A 86 -10.73 18.10 22.51
CA ASN A 86 -12.15 18.39 22.71
C ASN A 86 -13.03 17.14 22.64
N ILE A 87 -12.48 16.00 22.19
CA ILE A 87 -13.17 14.70 22.16
C ILE A 87 -12.63 13.83 23.30
N HIS A 88 -13.46 13.59 24.32
CA HIS A 88 -13.09 12.88 25.54
C HIS A 88 -13.83 11.55 25.67
N ILE A 89 -13.20 10.51 25.13
CA ILE A 89 -13.74 9.15 25.18
C ILE A 89 -13.50 8.60 26.59
N HIS A 90 -14.58 8.41 27.35
CA HIS A 90 -14.55 7.93 28.74
C HIS A 90 -15.11 6.52 28.91
N GLU A 91 -15.80 6.01 27.89
CA GLU A 91 -16.28 4.63 27.80
C GLU A 91 -15.94 4.06 26.41
N CYS A 92 -15.85 2.73 26.30
CA CYS A 92 -15.49 2.08 25.04
C CYS A 92 -16.62 2.26 24.02
N PRO A 93 -16.39 2.88 22.85
CA PRO A 93 -17.40 2.97 21.80
C PRO A 93 -17.78 1.56 21.30
N PRO A 94 -19.00 1.38 20.73
CA PRO A 94 -19.39 0.11 20.12
C PRO A 94 -18.39 -0.33 19.05
N VAL A 95 -17.93 -1.57 19.14
CA VAL A 95 -17.04 -2.18 18.13
C VAL A 95 -17.90 -2.54 16.92
N LEU A 96 -17.59 -1.97 15.77
CA LEU A 96 -18.25 -2.29 14.50
C LEU A 96 -17.75 -3.61 13.92
N PHE A 97 -16.47 -3.89 14.10
CA PHE A 97 -15.80 -5.04 13.52
C PHE A 97 -14.54 -5.37 14.32
N GLU A 98 -14.23 -6.66 14.45
CA GLU A 98 -13.02 -7.15 15.12
C GLU A 98 -12.46 -8.34 14.36
N MET A 99 -11.13 -8.36 14.17
CA MET A 99 -10.45 -9.47 13.50
C MET A 99 -9.03 -9.65 14.00
N SER A 100 -8.59 -10.91 14.06
CA SER A 100 -7.20 -11.30 14.32
C SER A 100 -6.44 -11.58 13.01
N TYR A 101 -5.16 -11.22 12.96
CA TYR A 101 -4.28 -11.41 11.80
C TYR A 101 -2.92 -11.98 12.22
N PHE A 102 -2.08 -12.36 11.26
CA PHE A 102 -0.77 -12.96 11.53
C PHE A 102 0.38 -11.97 11.33
N GLU A 103 0.72 -11.74 10.07
CA GLU A 103 1.77 -10.85 9.59
C GLU A 103 1.12 -9.72 8.76
N ASP A 104 1.81 -8.57 8.71
CA ASP A 104 1.50 -7.39 7.86
C ASP A 104 0.17 -6.64 8.05
N GLY A 105 -0.60 -6.98 9.08
CA GLY A 105 -1.78 -6.22 9.46
C GLY A 105 -3.04 -6.62 8.69
N VAL A 106 -4.05 -5.77 8.79
CA VAL A 106 -5.30 -5.88 8.03
C VAL A 106 -5.43 -4.60 7.22
N GLN A 107 -5.76 -4.74 5.94
CA GLN A 107 -6.13 -3.60 5.12
C GLN A 107 -7.64 -3.58 4.95
N ILE A 108 -8.22 -2.39 4.99
CA ILE A 108 -9.66 -2.17 4.82
C ILE A 108 -9.84 -1.13 3.74
N GLY A 109 -10.75 -1.39 2.81
CA GLY A 109 -10.98 -0.54 1.64
C GLY A 109 -11.91 -1.24 0.66
N GLY A 110 -11.83 -0.85 -0.60
CA GLY A 110 -12.67 -1.44 -1.63
C GLY A 110 -14.05 -0.78 -1.72
N HIS A 111 -14.66 -0.88 -2.90
CA HIS A 111 -16.06 -0.56 -3.11
C HIS A 111 -16.70 -1.72 -3.88
N PRO A 112 -17.56 -2.54 -3.26
CA PRO A 112 -18.03 -2.47 -1.87
C PRO A 112 -16.95 -2.73 -0.81
N TRP A 113 -17.25 -2.40 0.45
CA TRP A 113 -16.34 -2.47 1.60
C TRP A 113 -15.83 -3.89 1.92
N HIS A 114 -14.53 -4.11 1.77
CA HIS A 114 -13.84 -5.37 2.02
C HIS A 114 -12.61 -5.15 2.91
N TYR A 115 -12.09 -6.26 3.43
CA TYR A 115 -10.81 -6.29 4.09
C TYR A 115 -9.91 -7.38 3.52
N ILE A 116 -8.61 -7.13 3.55
CA ILE A 116 -7.56 -8.05 3.13
C ILE A 116 -6.75 -8.43 4.35
N TYR A 117 -6.54 -9.73 4.53
CA TYR A 117 -5.70 -10.25 5.62
C TYR A 117 -4.99 -11.53 5.19
N THR A 118 -3.87 -11.81 5.84
CA THR A 118 -3.14 -13.07 5.70
C THR A 118 -3.53 -14.00 6.87
N PRO A 119 -4.07 -15.20 6.61
CA PRO A 119 -4.48 -16.13 7.66
C PRO A 119 -3.34 -16.54 8.60
N ASN A 120 -3.71 -16.84 9.85
CA ASN A 120 -2.79 -17.24 10.92
C ASN A 120 -2.33 -18.70 10.82
N HIS A 121 -1.66 -19.03 9.71
CA HIS A 121 -0.99 -20.31 9.53
C HIS A 121 0.25 -20.15 8.65
N LYS A 122 1.39 -20.67 9.14
CA LYS A 122 2.69 -20.64 8.43
C LYS A 122 2.67 -21.24 7.01
N ARG A 123 1.67 -22.05 6.69
CA ARG A 123 1.48 -22.65 5.34
C ARG A 123 0.84 -21.70 4.33
N HIS A 124 0.31 -20.55 4.78
CA HIS A 124 -0.39 -19.56 3.97
C HIS A 124 0.40 -18.24 3.88
N ARG A 125 1.72 -18.28 4.09
CA ARG A 125 2.58 -17.12 3.84
C ARG A 125 2.57 -16.85 2.32
N GLY A 126 2.15 -15.65 1.92
CA GLY A 126 1.87 -15.29 0.51
C GLY A 126 0.44 -15.59 0.03
N THR A 127 -0.45 -16.07 0.92
CA THR A 127 -1.87 -16.25 0.62
C THR A 127 -2.70 -15.18 1.33
N HIS A 128 -3.43 -14.39 0.56
CA HIS A 128 -4.26 -13.31 1.05
C HIS A 128 -5.74 -13.61 0.86
N HIS A 129 -6.54 -13.27 1.87
CA HIS A 129 -7.98 -13.46 1.86
C HIS A 129 -8.67 -12.10 1.76
N ILE A 130 -9.58 -11.98 0.79
CA ILE A 130 -10.41 -10.80 0.57
C ILE A 130 -11.84 -11.13 1.01
N CYS A 131 -12.30 -10.47 2.08
CA CYS A 131 -13.60 -10.75 2.69
C CYS A 131 -14.45 -9.49 2.80
N SER A 132 -15.76 -9.66 2.73
CA SER A 132 -16.76 -8.61 2.93
C SER A 132 -16.78 -8.17 4.39
N ILE A 133 -16.81 -6.86 4.65
CA ILE A 133 -16.96 -6.33 6.01
C ILE A 133 -18.37 -6.59 6.55
N THR A 134 -19.38 -6.64 5.68
CA THR A 134 -20.79 -6.71 6.07
C THR A 134 -21.15 -8.00 6.80
N ASP A 135 -20.61 -9.13 6.34
CA ASP A 135 -20.94 -10.46 6.83
C ASP A 135 -19.71 -11.33 7.14
N GLY A 136 -18.50 -10.81 6.90
CA GLY A 136 -17.26 -11.56 7.03
C GLY A 136 -17.08 -12.66 5.98
N ALA A 137 -17.95 -12.73 4.97
CA ALA A 137 -17.90 -13.77 3.96
C ALA A 137 -16.70 -13.55 3.03
N LEU A 138 -15.99 -14.64 2.74
CA LEU A 138 -14.93 -14.67 1.74
C LEU A 138 -15.54 -14.43 0.35
N ALA A 139 -15.01 -13.45 -0.38
CA ALA A 139 -15.43 -13.21 -1.76
C ALA A 139 -15.11 -14.44 -2.63
N LYS A 140 -15.90 -14.68 -3.66
CA LYS A 140 -15.58 -15.70 -4.66
C LYS A 140 -14.28 -15.31 -5.37
N ASN A 141 -13.37 -16.28 -5.52
CA ASN A 141 -11.98 -16.02 -5.90
C ASN A 141 -11.24 -15.03 -4.96
N GLY A 142 -11.72 -14.84 -3.72
CA GLY A 142 -11.11 -13.93 -2.75
C GLY A 142 -9.84 -14.46 -2.08
N VAL A 143 -9.51 -15.74 -2.28
CA VAL A 143 -8.20 -16.30 -1.91
C VAL A 143 -7.23 -15.99 -3.04
N GLN A 144 -6.35 -15.03 -2.80
CA GLN A 144 -5.29 -14.63 -3.72
C GLN A 144 -3.97 -15.25 -3.27
N ASP A 145 -3.42 -16.10 -4.14
CA ASP A 145 -2.17 -16.82 -3.91
C ASP A 145 -1.32 -16.63 -5.17
N MET A 146 -0.31 -15.76 -5.09
CA MET A 146 0.58 -15.56 -6.22
C MET A 146 1.61 -16.68 -6.22
N LYS A 147 1.51 -17.56 -7.22
CA LYS A 147 2.50 -18.62 -7.42
C LYS A 147 3.81 -18.02 -7.92
N CYS A 148 4.63 -17.53 -7.00
CA CYS A 148 6.01 -17.14 -7.27
C CYS A 148 6.97 -17.81 -6.28
N ASP A 149 8.05 -18.36 -6.81
CA ASP A 149 9.15 -18.93 -6.01
C ASP A 149 10.15 -17.80 -5.72
N SER A 150 9.85 -16.96 -4.73
CA SER A 150 10.62 -15.75 -4.38
C SER A 150 11.05 -15.75 -2.91
N LEU A 151 12.15 -15.07 -2.57
CA LEU A 151 12.54 -14.84 -1.17
C LEU A 151 11.67 -13.77 -0.51
N GLU A 152 11.34 -12.73 -1.27
CA GLU A 152 10.41 -11.68 -0.85
C GLU A 152 8.96 -12.12 -1.08
N ALA A 153 8.10 -11.81 -0.11
CA ALA A 153 6.67 -12.06 -0.23
C ALA A 153 6.05 -11.09 -1.24
N ASP A 154 5.02 -11.55 -1.93
CA ASP A 154 4.14 -10.70 -2.71
C ASP A 154 3.41 -9.69 -1.82
N TRP A 155 3.09 -8.53 -2.40
CA TRP A 155 2.31 -7.51 -1.74
C TRP A 155 0.91 -7.43 -2.34
N ILE A 156 -0.08 -7.20 -1.47
CA ILE A 156 -1.45 -6.94 -1.89
C ILE A 156 -1.98 -5.72 -1.15
N PHE A 157 -2.67 -4.83 -1.86
CA PHE A 157 -3.30 -3.67 -1.24
C PHE A 157 -4.47 -3.12 -2.03
N PHE A 158 -5.38 -2.42 -1.35
CA PHE A 158 -6.43 -1.67 -2.03
C PHE A 158 -5.84 -0.52 -2.83
N HIS A 159 -6.25 -0.41 -4.08
CA HIS A 159 -5.82 0.66 -4.97
C HIS A 159 -6.25 2.02 -4.40
N PRO A 160 -5.36 3.01 -4.29
CA PRO A 160 -5.62 4.28 -3.59
C PRO A 160 -6.45 5.30 -4.40
N ASP A 161 -7.01 4.92 -5.54
CA ASP A 161 -7.79 5.82 -6.44
C ASP A 161 -9.31 5.81 -6.15
N ASP A 162 -9.70 5.28 -5.00
CA ASP A 162 -11.10 5.08 -4.58
C ASP A 162 -11.95 4.22 -5.53
N SER A 163 -11.37 3.57 -6.55
CA SER A 163 -12.12 2.77 -7.51
C SER A 163 -12.56 1.42 -6.94
N GLY A 164 -12.14 1.08 -5.73
CA GLY A 164 -12.33 -0.22 -5.11
C GLY A 164 -11.48 -1.36 -5.71
N ARG A 165 -10.50 -1.03 -6.58
CA ARG A 165 -9.58 -2.01 -7.15
C ARG A 165 -8.58 -2.50 -6.10
N ILE A 166 -7.93 -3.61 -6.40
CA ILE A 166 -6.89 -4.20 -5.55
C ILE A 166 -5.66 -4.42 -6.42
N VAL A 167 -4.49 -4.02 -5.95
CA VAL A 167 -3.20 -4.32 -6.56
C VAL A 167 -2.62 -5.52 -5.84
N HIS A 168 -2.39 -6.61 -6.56
CA HIS A 168 -1.69 -7.79 -6.08
C HIS A 168 -0.45 -7.97 -6.93
N ALA A 169 0.73 -7.71 -6.36
CA ALA A 169 1.96 -7.65 -7.11
C ALA A 169 3.05 -8.50 -6.48
N GLY A 170 3.75 -9.22 -7.34
CA GLY A 170 4.92 -10.02 -7.01
C GLY A 170 6.06 -9.68 -7.95
N PRO A 171 7.13 -10.49 -7.95
CA PRO A 171 8.36 -10.16 -8.66
C PRO A 171 8.19 -10.15 -10.19
N SER A 172 7.24 -10.91 -10.74
CA SER A 172 7.08 -11.10 -12.18
C SER A 172 5.82 -10.49 -12.77
N THR A 173 4.81 -10.30 -11.91
CA THR A 173 3.44 -10.04 -12.33
C THR A 173 2.78 -9.10 -11.32
N ILE A 174 2.07 -8.12 -11.85
CA ILE A 174 1.21 -7.21 -11.11
C ILE A 174 -0.20 -7.45 -11.64
N ASN A 175 -1.09 -7.94 -10.80
CA ASN A 175 -2.50 -8.10 -11.10
C ASN A 175 -3.28 -6.94 -10.48
N VAL A 176 -4.05 -6.24 -11.31
CA VAL A 176 -5.06 -5.30 -10.82
C VAL A 176 -6.40 -6.03 -10.85
N LEU A 177 -7.02 -6.15 -9.69
CA LEU A 177 -8.25 -6.90 -9.45
C LEU A 177 -9.40 -5.93 -9.17
N LYS A 178 -10.62 -6.36 -9.50
CA LYS A 178 -11.88 -5.65 -9.23
C LYS A 178 -12.79 -6.52 -8.38
N ILE A 179 -13.55 -5.86 -7.51
CA ILE A 179 -14.64 -6.47 -6.75
C ILE A 179 -15.93 -6.26 -7.56
N MET A 180 -16.56 -7.35 -7.96
CA MET A 180 -17.80 -7.33 -8.74
C MET A 180 -18.91 -8.03 -7.97
N ALA A 181 -20.15 -7.56 -8.09
CA ALA A 181 -21.30 -8.32 -7.59
C ALA A 181 -21.45 -9.61 -8.41
N GLU A 182 -21.70 -10.73 -7.74
CA GLU A 182 -21.91 -12.02 -8.39
C GLU A 182 -23.21 -11.97 -9.20
N THR A 183 -23.18 -12.53 -10.41
CA THR A 183 -24.33 -12.53 -11.31
C THR A 183 -25.52 -13.27 -10.67
N GLY A 184 -26.58 -12.53 -10.38
CA GLY A 184 -27.81 -13.05 -9.76
C GLY A 184 -27.82 -13.02 -8.22
N CYS A 185 -26.83 -12.41 -7.57
CA CYS A 185 -26.77 -12.31 -6.12
C CYS A 185 -26.05 -11.03 -5.65
N ASP A 186 -26.81 -9.97 -5.36
CA ASP A 186 -26.26 -8.64 -5.03
C ASP A 186 -25.45 -8.59 -3.72
N TRP A 187 -25.55 -9.61 -2.86
CA TRP A 187 -24.82 -9.68 -1.59
C TRP A 187 -23.54 -10.51 -1.66
N LYS A 188 -23.30 -11.22 -2.78
CA LYS A 188 -22.07 -11.97 -2.98
C LYS A 188 -21.15 -11.21 -3.90
N ASN A 189 -19.89 -11.12 -3.51
CA ASN A 189 -18.86 -10.46 -4.30
C ASN A 189 -17.91 -11.49 -4.91
N GLU A 190 -17.48 -11.24 -6.13
CA GLU A 190 -16.47 -12.00 -6.87
C GLU A 190 -15.28 -11.10 -7.19
N ILE A 191 -14.09 -11.62 -6.97
CA ILE A 191 -12.84 -10.96 -7.36
C ILE A 191 -12.48 -11.40 -8.77
N VAL A 192 -12.32 -10.43 -9.66
CA VAL A 192 -11.95 -10.65 -11.06
C VAL A 192 -10.71 -9.86 -11.41
N THR A 193 -9.88 -10.39 -12.30
CA THR A 193 -8.75 -9.64 -12.84
C THR A 193 -9.23 -8.61 -13.85
N ASP A 194 -8.83 -7.36 -13.67
CA ASP A 194 -9.09 -6.26 -14.59
C ASP A 194 -8.03 -6.24 -15.70
N PHE A 195 -6.77 -6.14 -15.29
CA PHE A 195 -5.62 -6.29 -16.16
C PHE A 195 -4.40 -6.79 -15.37
N SER A 196 -3.40 -7.25 -16.10
CA SER A 196 -2.12 -7.69 -15.53
C SER A 196 -0.96 -7.05 -16.28
N ILE A 197 0.07 -6.66 -15.53
CA ILE A 197 1.35 -6.20 -16.05
C ILE A 197 2.38 -7.29 -15.77
N THR A 198 3.09 -7.73 -16.80
CA THR A 198 4.10 -8.79 -16.69
C THR A 198 5.48 -8.26 -17.00
N ALA A 199 6.46 -8.77 -16.26
CA ALA A 199 7.87 -8.49 -16.52
C ALA A 199 8.30 -9.16 -17.84
N ALA A 200 9.15 -8.50 -18.61
CA ALA A 200 9.67 -9.05 -19.86
C ALA A 200 10.76 -10.10 -19.55
N ARG A 201 10.32 -11.31 -19.24
CA ARG A 201 11.22 -12.44 -18.93
C ARG A 201 11.48 -13.28 -20.18
N ASP A 202 12.76 -13.47 -20.48
CA ASP A 202 13.21 -14.46 -21.44
C ASP A 202 12.92 -15.84 -20.84
N ASN A 203 11.91 -16.55 -21.36
CA ASN A 203 11.67 -17.97 -21.10
C ASN A 203 12.77 -18.84 -21.74
N ARG A 204 14.05 -18.52 -21.51
CA ARG A 204 15.15 -19.32 -22.01
C ARG A 204 15.11 -20.66 -21.31
N ALA A 205 14.96 -21.69 -22.14
CA ALA A 205 15.15 -23.08 -21.80
C ALA A 205 16.38 -23.26 -20.90
N PRO A 206 16.37 -24.27 -20.00
CA PRO A 206 17.36 -24.46 -18.95
C PRO A 206 18.78 -24.24 -19.48
N GLN A 207 19.47 -23.25 -18.90
CA GLN A 207 20.84 -22.92 -19.27
C GLN A 207 21.71 -24.17 -19.12
N VAL A 208 22.28 -24.62 -20.25
CA VAL A 208 23.26 -25.69 -20.30
C VAL A 208 24.62 -25.05 -20.03
N ILE A 209 25.22 -25.35 -18.89
CA ILE A 209 26.58 -24.91 -18.57
C ILE A 209 27.52 -26.00 -19.08
N VAL A 210 28.49 -25.62 -19.91
CA VAL A 210 29.55 -26.53 -20.36
C VAL A 210 30.70 -26.45 -19.36
N THR A 211 31.03 -27.56 -18.70
CA THR A 211 32.19 -27.60 -17.79
C THR A 211 33.49 -27.48 -18.58
N SER A 212 34.60 -27.16 -17.91
CA SER A 212 35.95 -27.09 -18.52
C SER A 212 36.40 -28.38 -19.25
N SER A 213 35.72 -29.51 -18.99
CA SER A 213 35.89 -30.79 -19.69
C SER A 213 34.98 -30.98 -20.93
N GLY A 214 34.20 -29.98 -21.32
CA GLY A 214 33.27 -30.04 -22.45
C GLY A 214 31.93 -30.73 -22.13
N ARG A 215 31.66 -31.10 -20.87
CA ARG A 215 30.40 -31.74 -20.48
C ARG A 215 29.30 -30.69 -20.32
N ALA A 216 28.25 -30.82 -21.11
CA ALA A 216 27.00 -30.10 -20.94
C ALA A 216 26.30 -30.56 -19.65
N VAL A 217 26.18 -29.67 -18.66
CA VAL A 217 25.43 -29.88 -17.43
C VAL A 217 24.18 -29.02 -17.47
N LYS A 218 23.01 -29.67 -17.40
CA LYS A 218 21.73 -28.98 -17.25
C LYS A 218 21.67 -28.40 -15.83
N ARG A 219 21.58 -27.07 -15.68
CA ARG A 219 21.39 -26.42 -14.38
C ARG A 219 20.10 -26.99 -13.74
N ARG A 220 20.22 -27.63 -12.57
CA ARG A 220 19.12 -28.31 -11.86
C ARG A 220 18.42 -27.42 -10.82
N PHE A 221 18.92 -26.23 -10.57
CA PHE A 221 18.28 -25.27 -9.67
C PHE A 221 17.20 -24.51 -10.44
N GLN A 222 15.96 -24.54 -9.96
CA GLN A 222 14.95 -23.56 -10.34
C GLN A 222 15.51 -22.19 -9.94
N LEU A 223 15.67 -21.28 -10.90
CA LEU A 223 15.94 -19.88 -10.56
C LEU A 223 14.72 -19.37 -9.81
N LEU A 224 14.97 -18.62 -8.74
CA LEU A 224 13.91 -17.93 -8.03
C LEU A 224 13.33 -16.83 -8.94
N ASP A 225 12.07 -16.49 -8.72
CA ASP A 225 11.41 -15.43 -9.48
C ASP A 225 11.95 -14.05 -9.15
N ASP A 226 12.61 -13.87 -8.00
CA ASP A 226 13.33 -12.66 -7.62
C ASP A 226 14.84 -12.73 -7.93
N ASP A 227 15.27 -13.72 -8.73
CA ASP A 227 16.66 -13.86 -9.15
C ASP A 227 17.11 -12.57 -9.87
N PRO A 228 18.21 -11.93 -9.43
CA PRO A 228 18.73 -10.72 -10.04
C PRO A 228 18.94 -10.82 -11.56
N ALA A 229 19.21 -12.01 -12.10
CA ALA A 229 19.40 -12.24 -13.53
C ALA A 229 18.12 -12.10 -14.36
N GLN A 230 16.95 -11.93 -13.73
CA GLN A 230 15.66 -11.74 -14.39
C GLN A 230 15.11 -10.35 -14.14
N GLU A 231 14.22 -9.92 -15.03
CA GLU A 231 13.44 -8.70 -14.78
C GLU A 231 12.50 -8.91 -13.60
N THR A 232 12.65 -8.05 -12.58
CA THR A 232 11.89 -8.12 -11.33
C THR A 232 11.24 -6.78 -10.98
N PHE A 233 9.96 -6.81 -10.62
CA PHE A 233 9.27 -5.65 -10.06
C PHE A 233 9.66 -5.44 -8.60
N ARG A 234 9.93 -4.19 -8.23
CA ARG A 234 10.35 -3.78 -6.88
C ARG A 234 9.48 -2.73 -6.22
N MET A 235 8.65 -2.05 -7.01
CA MET A 235 7.75 -1.06 -6.45
C MET A 235 6.58 -0.83 -7.38
N VAL A 236 5.41 -0.60 -6.81
CA VAL A 236 4.22 -0.12 -7.50
C VAL A 236 3.67 1.06 -6.71
N LYS A 237 3.50 2.21 -7.36
CA LYS A 237 2.93 3.44 -6.80
C LYS A 237 1.88 4.00 -7.76
N TYR A 238 0.81 4.54 -7.19
CA TYR A 238 -0.17 5.31 -7.95
C TYR A 238 0.16 6.79 -7.84
N GLU A 239 0.06 7.50 -8.96
CA GLU A 239 0.17 8.96 -9.05
C GLU A 239 -1.19 9.49 -9.50
N ASP A 240 -1.77 10.37 -8.68
CA ASP A 240 -3.17 10.76 -8.75
C ASP A 240 -3.44 11.93 -9.70
N GLU A 241 -2.48 12.83 -9.89
CA GLU A 241 -2.67 13.98 -10.79
C GLU A 241 -2.68 13.60 -12.28
N LEU A 242 -1.91 12.58 -12.67
CA LEU A 242 -1.82 12.07 -14.03
C LEU A 242 -2.59 10.76 -14.25
N ASP A 243 -3.14 10.17 -13.19
CA ASP A 243 -3.86 8.88 -13.22
C ASP A 243 -2.96 7.75 -13.78
N LEU A 244 -1.75 7.62 -13.22
CA LEU A 244 -0.72 6.69 -13.69
C LEU A 244 -0.28 5.69 -12.62
N LEU A 245 0.05 4.49 -13.06
CA LEU A 245 0.74 3.48 -12.27
C LEU A 245 2.24 3.52 -12.57
N ALA A 246 3.00 3.97 -11.58
CA ALA A 246 4.45 3.98 -11.57
C ALA A 246 4.99 2.65 -11.02
N VAL A 247 5.62 1.86 -11.90
CA VAL A 247 6.21 0.56 -11.58
C VAL A 247 7.72 0.63 -11.73
N VAL A 248 8.47 0.21 -10.72
CA VAL A 248 9.93 0.10 -10.80
C VAL A 248 10.31 -1.34 -11.11
N ASP A 249 10.99 -1.55 -12.24
CA ASP A 249 11.59 -2.83 -12.62
C ASP A 249 13.11 -2.76 -12.59
N ILE A 250 13.75 -3.85 -12.18
CA ILE A 250 15.20 -4.03 -12.29
C ILE A 250 15.49 -5.05 -13.36
N THR A 251 16.45 -4.74 -14.22
CA THR A 251 17.08 -5.68 -15.14
C THR A 251 18.57 -5.73 -14.84
N GLN A 252 19.13 -6.90 -14.55
CA GLN A 252 20.58 -7.03 -14.35
C GLN A 252 21.29 -7.37 -15.66
N THR A 253 22.37 -6.64 -15.93
CA THR A 253 23.34 -6.95 -17.00
C THR A 253 24.68 -7.26 -16.35
N GLU A 254 25.08 -8.53 -16.47
CA GLU A 254 26.40 -9.14 -16.18
C GLU A 254 26.94 -8.99 -14.74
N ASP A 255 26.87 -7.82 -14.08
CA ASP A 255 27.25 -7.60 -12.68
C ASP A 255 26.52 -6.41 -11.99
N GLU A 256 25.75 -5.59 -12.73
CA GLU A 256 25.12 -4.37 -12.21
C GLU A 256 23.60 -4.33 -12.52
N GLY A 257 22.78 -3.99 -11.51
CA GLY A 257 21.33 -3.85 -11.65
C GLY A 257 20.96 -2.47 -12.19
N GLN A 258 20.30 -2.42 -13.35
CA GLN A 258 19.76 -1.17 -13.89
C GLN A 258 18.25 -1.09 -13.63
N ALA A 259 17.85 -0.06 -12.90
CA ALA A 259 16.45 0.20 -12.61
C ALA A 259 15.79 1.06 -13.69
N HIS A 260 14.53 0.76 -13.97
CA HIS A 260 13.70 1.50 -14.88
C HIS A 260 12.37 1.83 -14.19
N LEU A 261 11.89 3.04 -14.41
CA LEU A 261 10.55 3.46 -14.04
C LEU A 261 9.63 3.29 -15.26
N ARG A 262 8.64 2.40 -15.15
CA ARG A 262 7.57 2.21 -16.12
C ARG A 262 6.33 2.96 -15.66
N LEU A 263 5.82 3.83 -16.53
CA LEU A 263 4.58 4.55 -16.34
C LEU A 263 3.51 3.84 -17.16
N HIS A 264 2.55 3.25 -16.47
CA HIS A 264 1.40 2.56 -17.05
C HIS A 264 0.15 3.42 -16.89
N ASP A 265 -0.74 3.37 -17.89
CA ASP A 265 -2.08 3.92 -17.77
C ASP A 265 -2.83 3.18 -16.64
N ASN A 266 -3.36 3.90 -15.66
CA ASN A 266 -3.98 3.28 -14.48
C ASN A 266 -5.22 2.44 -14.84
N LYS A 267 -5.95 2.76 -15.91
CA LYS A 267 -7.22 2.08 -16.26
C LYS A 267 -7.02 0.82 -17.07
N THR A 268 -6.04 0.82 -17.96
CA THR A 268 -5.83 -0.25 -18.95
C THR A 268 -4.57 -1.07 -18.68
N GLY A 269 -3.65 -0.57 -17.86
CA GLY A 269 -2.34 -1.18 -17.62
C GLY A 269 -1.36 -1.03 -18.78
N VAL A 270 -1.72 -0.30 -19.84
CA VAL A 270 -0.86 -0.13 -21.02
C VAL A 270 0.37 0.71 -20.66
N LEU A 271 1.55 0.23 -21.04
CA LEU A 271 2.80 0.95 -20.85
C LEU A 271 2.81 2.22 -21.71
N MET A 272 2.88 3.38 -21.06
CA MET A 272 2.94 4.68 -21.72
C MET A 272 4.38 5.15 -21.92
N LYS A 273 5.25 4.93 -20.92
CA LYS A 273 6.64 5.39 -20.96
C LYS A 273 7.53 4.53 -20.08
N ARG A 274 8.77 4.33 -20.53
CA ARG A 274 9.85 3.74 -19.73
C ARG A 274 10.97 4.76 -19.56
N VAL A 275 11.40 4.99 -18.33
CA VAL A 275 12.44 5.95 -17.97
C VAL A 275 13.57 5.21 -17.28
N PRO A 276 14.78 5.13 -17.86
CA PRO A 276 15.93 4.52 -17.19
C PRO A 276 16.39 5.42 -16.03
N LEU A 277 16.61 4.82 -14.86
CA LEU A 277 17.31 5.46 -13.76
C LEU A 277 18.82 5.28 -14.00
N LYS A 278 19.59 6.34 -13.75
CA LYS A 278 21.04 6.34 -14.03
C LYS A 278 21.84 5.63 -12.94
N GLU A 279 21.33 5.67 -11.71
CA GLU A 279 21.99 5.07 -10.57
C GLU A 279 21.90 3.55 -10.63
N LEU A 280 22.95 2.92 -10.14
CA LEU A 280 22.97 1.48 -9.94
C LEU A 280 22.00 1.10 -8.85
N TRP A 281 21.27 0.01 -9.08
CA TRP A 281 20.40 -0.57 -8.08
C TRP A 281 21.12 -1.70 -7.35
N ASP A 282 21.57 -1.41 -6.13
CA ASP A 282 22.17 -2.40 -5.25
C ASP A 282 21.10 -2.96 -4.32
N VAL A 283 20.68 -4.20 -4.60
CA VAL A 283 19.63 -4.89 -3.84
C VAL A 283 19.94 -5.07 -2.35
N THR A 284 21.18 -4.84 -1.91
CA THR A 284 21.56 -4.91 -0.49
C THR A 284 21.13 -3.67 0.30
N TYR A 285 20.83 -2.56 -0.38
CA TYR A 285 20.46 -1.29 0.24
C TYR A 285 18.98 -0.93 -0.01
N SER A 286 18.45 -0.07 0.86
CA SER A 286 17.09 0.46 0.69
C SER A 286 17.04 1.48 -0.45
N HIS A 287 16.03 1.34 -1.31
CA HIS A 287 15.76 2.24 -2.41
C HIS A 287 14.28 2.63 -2.41
N GLU A 288 14.00 3.93 -2.54
CA GLU A 288 12.65 4.46 -2.67
C GLU A 288 12.55 5.35 -3.91
N VAL A 289 11.49 5.15 -4.69
CA VAL A 289 11.21 5.97 -5.88
C VAL A 289 9.84 6.59 -5.73
N TYR A 290 9.79 7.91 -5.83
CA TYR A 290 8.57 8.71 -5.86
C TYR A 290 8.42 9.35 -7.22
N PHE A 291 7.20 9.38 -7.73
CA PHE A 291 6.86 10.05 -8.97
C PHE A 291 5.68 10.97 -8.68
N ASP A 292 5.85 12.25 -9.00
CA ASP A 292 4.86 13.31 -8.80
C ASP A 292 4.89 14.21 -10.04
N ARG A 293 3.83 14.12 -10.86
CA ARG A 293 3.68 14.78 -12.17
C ARG A 293 4.83 14.57 -13.15
N ASP A 294 5.84 15.42 -13.07
CA ASP A 294 7.00 15.45 -13.95
C ASP A 294 8.31 15.29 -13.18
N THR A 295 8.24 15.06 -11.86
CA THR A 295 9.39 14.93 -10.98
C THR A 295 9.50 13.49 -10.51
N ILE A 296 10.68 12.90 -10.66
CA ILE A 296 11.00 11.58 -10.10
C ILE A 296 12.06 11.80 -9.03
N ILE A 297 11.84 11.27 -7.83
CA ILE A 297 12.77 11.33 -6.72
C ILE A 297 13.18 9.90 -6.40
N HIS A 298 14.48 9.61 -6.51
CA HIS A 298 15.06 8.32 -6.13
C HIS A 298 15.96 8.53 -4.92
N THR A 299 15.56 7.96 -3.78
CA THR A 299 16.33 7.98 -2.54
C THR A 299 17.02 6.63 -2.37
N VAL A 300 18.32 6.65 -2.12
CA VAL A 300 19.17 5.47 -1.97
C VAL A 300 19.85 5.55 -0.61
N GLN A 301 19.79 4.47 0.14
CA GLN A 301 20.65 4.30 1.31
C GLN A 301 22.03 3.82 0.83
N GLU A 302 23.08 4.57 1.11
CA GLU A 302 24.44 4.19 0.77
C GLU A 302 25.15 3.49 1.94
N LYS A 303 26.39 3.05 1.66
CA LYS A 303 27.31 2.53 2.68
C LYS A 303 27.39 3.50 3.86
N ASN A 304 27.55 2.96 5.07
CA ASN A 304 27.60 3.72 6.32
C ASN A 304 26.29 4.43 6.71
N ASN A 305 25.14 3.99 6.20
CA ASN A 305 23.83 4.55 6.54
C ASN A 305 23.69 6.04 6.16
N SER A 306 24.41 6.46 5.13
CA SER A 306 24.23 7.76 4.49
C SER A 306 23.11 7.66 3.45
N TYR A 307 22.49 8.78 3.08
CA TYR A 307 21.39 8.81 2.12
C TYR A 307 21.73 9.73 0.96
N CYS A 308 21.54 9.25 -0.25
CA CYS A 308 21.64 10.05 -1.46
C CYS A 308 20.26 10.22 -2.08
N CYS A 309 20.00 11.38 -2.67
CA CYS A 309 18.73 11.71 -3.30
C CYS A 309 18.98 12.22 -4.72
N HIS A 310 18.42 11.49 -5.69
CA HIS A 310 18.55 11.76 -7.11
C HIS A 310 17.20 12.28 -7.62
N VAL A 311 17.20 13.50 -8.17
CA VAL A 311 15.98 14.16 -8.65
C VAL A 311 16.03 14.31 -10.16
N TYR A 312 15.01 13.78 -10.82
CA TYR A 312 14.82 13.86 -12.26
C TYR A 312 13.63 14.72 -12.60
N LYS A 313 13.73 15.45 -13.71
CA LYS A 313 12.63 16.24 -14.28
C LYS A 313 12.32 15.77 -15.69
N ILE A 314 11.09 15.33 -15.92
CA ILE A 314 10.58 14.96 -17.23
C ILE A 314 10.30 16.24 -18.01
N LYS A 315 11.08 16.51 -19.05
CA LYS A 315 10.83 17.63 -19.94
C LYS A 315 9.78 17.29 -20.99
N ARG A 316 8.92 18.26 -21.31
CA ARG A 316 8.06 18.20 -22.51
C ARG A 316 8.94 18.25 -23.76
N ARG A 317 8.46 17.67 -24.86
CA ARG A 317 9.14 17.82 -26.15
C ARG A 317 9.00 19.27 -26.60
N ALA A 318 10.06 19.83 -27.16
CA ALA A 318 10.10 21.23 -27.62
C ALA A 318 9.07 21.55 -28.73
N SER A 319 8.39 20.55 -29.29
CA SER A 319 7.31 20.73 -30.27
C SER A 319 5.97 21.14 -29.66
N ASP A 320 5.84 21.10 -28.33
CA ASP A 320 4.57 21.32 -27.61
C ASP A 320 4.63 22.59 -26.72
N GLU A 321 5.58 23.49 -26.99
CA GLU A 321 5.56 24.85 -26.42
C GLU A 321 4.63 25.74 -27.28
N PRO A 322 3.68 26.47 -26.67
CA PRO A 322 2.71 27.29 -27.38
C PRO A 322 3.31 28.51 -28.11
#